data_AF-A0A0D8HHX5-F1
#
_entry.id   AF-A0A0D8HHX5-F1
#
_cell.length_a   1.000
_cell.length_b   1.000
_cell.length_c   1.000
_cell.angle_alpha   90.00
_cell.angle_beta   90.00
_cell.angle_gamma   90.00
#
_symmetry.space_group_name_H-M   'P 1'
#
loop_
_entity.id
_entity.type
_entity.pdbx_description
1 polymer ?
#
loop_
_entity_poly.entity_id
_entity_poly.type
_entity_poly.pdbx_seq_one_letter_code
_entity_poly.pdbx_strand_id
1 'polypeptide(L)'
;MKDLVFRPCANCGVFMFASKKQILCGDLCKQVSKAIRYIKKCSNDGRLMSFDVQWAIDTRLAHIIAGGYAETARRLTPEQRDEVWKRFGGMCAECGKPGDEIDHINGSSSNPKNLQLLCRKCHQGKTES
;
A
#
# COMPACT_ATOMS: atom_id res chain seq x y z
N MET A 1 -17.99 21.32 5.31
CA MET A 1 -18.48 20.83 6.62
C MET A 1 -19.91 20.24 6.59
N LYS A 2 -20.71 20.40 5.52
CA LYS A 2 -22.16 20.10 5.55
C LYS A 2 -22.58 18.60 5.36
N ASP A 3 -21.65 17.65 5.31
CA ASP A 3 -21.97 16.24 4.97
C ASP A 3 -21.39 15.18 5.94
N LEU A 4 -20.98 15.61 7.14
CA LEU A 4 -20.56 14.68 8.19
C LEU A 4 -21.79 14.18 8.95
N VAL A 5 -21.86 12.88 9.17
CA VAL A 5 -22.89 12.23 9.99
C VAL A 5 -22.24 11.50 11.16
N PHE A 6 -22.90 11.54 12.31
CA PHE A 6 -22.47 10.81 13.50
C PHE A 6 -22.97 9.37 13.42
N ARG A 7 -22.05 8.39 13.43
CA ARG A 7 -22.38 6.97 13.30
C ARG A 7 -21.32 6.08 13.97
N PRO A 8 -21.65 4.82 14.32
CA PRO A 8 -20.64 3.87 14.76
C PRO A 8 -19.77 3.37 13.59
N CYS A 9 -18.50 3.13 13.87
CA CYS A 9 -17.59 2.42 12.98
C CYS A 9 -18.09 0.99 12.75
N ALA A 10 -18.20 0.57 11.49
CA ALA A 10 -18.68 -0.77 11.12
C ALA A 10 -17.76 -1.93 11.56
N ASN A 11 -16.56 -1.63 12.06
CA ASN A 11 -15.60 -2.63 12.53
C ASN A 11 -15.49 -2.68 14.07
N CYS A 12 -15.27 -1.53 14.73
CA CYS A 12 -15.03 -1.49 16.18
C CYS A 12 -16.19 -0.90 17.00
N GLY A 13 -17.25 -0.41 16.35
CA GLY A 13 -18.40 0.19 17.04
C GLY A 13 -18.18 1.60 17.59
N VAL A 14 -16.94 2.10 17.65
CA VAL A 14 -16.64 3.47 18.12
C VAL A 14 -17.38 4.50 17.28
N PHE A 15 -18.04 5.44 17.94
CA PHE A 15 -18.74 6.54 17.27
C PHE A 15 -17.78 7.58 16.71
N MET A 16 -18.10 8.06 15.50
CA MET A 16 -17.26 8.99 14.75
C MET A 16 -18.13 9.93 13.92
N PHE A 17 -17.62 11.14 13.66
CA PHE A 17 -18.14 11.99 12.60
C PHE A 17 -17.50 11.56 11.28
N ALA A 18 -18.33 11.08 10.34
CA ALA A 18 -17.86 10.49 9.10
C ALA A 18 -18.61 11.08 7.90
N SER A 19 -17.94 11.22 6.76
CA SER A 19 -18.65 11.50 5.51
C SER A 19 -19.66 10.39 5.20
N LYS A 20 -20.68 10.66 4.37
CA LYS A 20 -21.69 9.66 3.96
C LYS A 20 -21.08 8.31 3.51
N LYS A 21 -19.95 8.35 2.80
CA LYS A 21 -19.24 7.18 2.25
C LYS A 21 -18.29 6.47 3.25
N GLN A 22 -17.89 7.14 4.33
CA GLN A 22 -16.95 6.57 5.29
C GLN A 22 -17.69 5.76 6.36
N ILE A 23 -17.38 4.46 6.42
CA ILE A 23 -17.98 3.52 7.38
C ILE A 23 -17.00 2.99 8.42
N LEU A 24 -15.72 3.35 8.33
CA LEU A 24 -14.63 2.91 9.23
C LEU A 24 -13.91 4.11 9.82
N CYS A 25 -13.52 4.01 11.10
CA CYS A 25 -12.95 5.13 11.87
C CYS A 25 -11.50 5.47 11.53
N GLY A 26 -10.72 4.51 11.05
CA GLY A 26 -9.30 4.73 10.78
C GLY A 26 -8.65 3.56 10.05
N ASP A 27 -7.36 3.68 9.82
CA ASP A 27 -6.61 2.73 8.98
C ASP A 27 -6.50 1.34 9.60
N LEU A 28 -6.37 1.22 10.93
CA LEU A 28 -6.41 -0.07 11.61
C LEU A 28 -7.74 -0.80 11.35
N CYS A 29 -8.88 -0.11 11.51
CA CYS A 29 -10.19 -0.72 11.22
C CYS A 29 -10.36 -1.08 9.73
N LYS A 30 -9.78 -0.30 8.81
CA LYS A 30 -9.72 -0.66 7.38
C LYS A 30 -8.89 -1.92 7.15
N GLN A 31 -7.74 -2.04 7.81
CA GLN A 31 -6.84 -3.18 7.69
C GLN A 31 -7.46 -4.47 8.24
N VAL A 32 -8.08 -4.41 9.42
CA VAL A 32 -8.84 -5.53 10.00
C VAL A 32 -9.96 -5.97 9.04
N SER A 33 -10.78 -5.02 8.59
CA SER A 33 -11.86 -5.33 7.64
C SER A 33 -11.36 -5.92 6.31
N LYS A 34 -10.22 -5.45 5.78
CA LYS A 34 -9.58 -6.01 4.58
C LYS A 34 -9.07 -7.44 4.82
N ALA A 35 -8.43 -7.69 5.97
CA ALA A 35 -7.92 -9.01 6.34
C ALA A 35 -9.06 -10.04 6.45
N ILE A 36 -10.15 -9.70 7.14
CA ILE A 36 -11.33 -10.58 7.25
C ILE A 36 -11.90 -10.93 5.86
N ARG A 37 -12.03 -9.95 4.96
CA ARG A 37 -12.52 -10.19 3.59
C ARG A 37 -11.59 -11.10 2.80
N TYR A 38 -10.27 -10.91 2.93
CA TYR A 38 -9.28 -11.75 2.25
C TYR A 38 -9.31 -13.20 2.77
N ILE A 39 -9.34 -13.38 4.09
CA ILE A 39 -9.43 -14.70 4.73
C ILE A 39 -10.71 -15.43 4.29
N LYS A 40 -11.86 -14.75 4.33
CA LYS A 40 -13.13 -15.32 3.85
C LYS A 40 -13.07 -15.73 2.38
N LYS A 41 -12.46 -14.90 1.52
CA LYS A 41 -12.26 -15.23 0.11
C LYS A 41 -11.39 -16.48 -0.04
N CYS A 42 -10.26 -16.55 0.66
CA CYS A 42 -9.35 -17.71 0.62
C CYS A 42 -10.01 -18.99 1.15
N SER A 43 -10.90 -18.87 2.14
CA SER A 43 -11.72 -19.99 2.60
C SER A 43 -12.69 -20.45 1.51
N ASN A 44 -13.39 -19.51 0.87
CA ASN A 44 -14.39 -19.82 -0.15
C ASN A 44 -13.79 -20.40 -1.43
N ASP A 45 -12.57 -19.98 -1.81
CA ASP A 45 -11.88 -20.49 -3.01
C ASP A 45 -10.90 -21.64 -2.71
N GLY A 46 -10.91 -22.17 -1.48
CA GLY A 46 -10.14 -23.35 -1.08
C GLY A 46 -8.65 -23.12 -0.86
N ARG A 47 -8.14 -21.88 -1.04
CA ARG A 47 -6.71 -21.58 -0.88
C ARG A 47 -6.29 -21.34 0.56
N LEU A 48 -7.19 -21.39 1.53
CA LEU A 48 -6.90 -21.05 2.92
C LEU A 48 -5.70 -21.84 3.48
N MET A 49 -5.55 -23.12 3.13
CA MET A 49 -4.46 -23.97 3.64
C MET A 49 -3.18 -23.93 2.80
N SER A 50 -3.13 -23.14 1.72
CA SER A 50 -1.89 -22.94 0.97
C SER A 50 -0.86 -22.26 1.85
N PHE A 51 0.38 -22.75 1.83
CA PHE A 51 1.49 -22.19 2.61
C PHE A 51 1.65 -20.67 2.38
N ASP A 52 1.68 -20.23 1.12
CA ASP A 52 1.84 -18.80 0.78
C ASP A 52 0.66 -17.96 1.29
N VAL A 53 -0.54 -18.53 1.30
CA VAL A 53 -1.75 -17.86 1.79
C VAL A 53 -1.73 -17.77 3.32
N GLN A 54 -1.36 -18.85 4.01
CA GLN A 54 -1.18 -18.84 5.46
C GLN A 54 -0.13 -17.81 5.88
N TRP A 55 1.03 -17.81 5.22
CA TRP A 55 2.09 -16.83 5.48
C TRP A 55 1.62 -15.38 5.26
N ALA A 56 0.87 -15.14 4.18
CA ALA A 56 0.29 -13.83 3.91
C ALA A 56 -0.77 -13.42 4.95
N ILE A 57 -1.55 -14.36 5.47
CA ILE A 57 -2.51 -14.13 6.56
C ILE A 57 -1.75 -13.80 7.85
N ASP A 58 -0.76 -14.61 8.24
CA ASP A 58 0.04 -14.41 9.44
C ASP A 58 0.74 -13.06 9.44
N THR A 59 1.35 -12.69 8.32
CA THR A 59 1.98 -11.38 8.14
C THR A 59 0.99 -10.22 8.35
N ARG A 60 -0.23 -10.35 7.81
CA ARG A 60 -1.28 -9.32 7.99
C ARG A 60 -1.74 -9.25 9.44
N LEU A 61 -1.91 -10.39 10.11
CA LEU A 61 -2.32 -10.46 11.51
C LEU A 61 -1.24 -9.86 12.43
N ALA A 62 0.03 -10.17 12.20
CA ALA A 62 1.14 -9.59 12.94
C ALA A 62 1.14 -8.05 12.87
N HIS A 63 0.94 -7.48 11.67
CA HIS A 63 0.79 -6.03 11.53
C HIS A 63 -0.43 -5.47 12.25
N ILE A 64 -1.58 -6.15 12.17
CA ILE A 64 -2.80 -5.71 12.88
C ILE A 64 -2.57 -5.69 14.40
N ILE A 65 -1.95 -6.75 14.95
CA ILE A 65 -1.63 -6.86 16.39
C ILE A 65 -0.68 -5.75 16.82
N ALA A 66 0.29 -5.37 15.97
CA ALA A 66 1.19 -4.25 16.20
C ALA A 66 0.54 -2.85 16.06
N GLY A 67 -0.79 -2.76 15.93
CA GLY A 67 -1.52 -1.49 15.78
C GLY A 67 -1.77 -1.06 14.33
N GLY A 68 -1.48 -1.94 13.38
CA GLY A 68 -1.56 -1.69 11.95
C GLY A 68 -0.25 -1.20 11.36
N TYR A 69 -0.25 -0.97 10.05
CA TYR A 69 0.88 -0.35 9.34
C TYR A 69 0.44 0.90 8.60
N ALA A 70 1.31 1.90 8.47
CA ALA A 70 1.00 3.10 7.70
C ALA A 70 0.99 2.79 6.19
N GLU A 71 -0.17 2.40 5.64
CA GLU A 71 -0.36 2.14 4.20
C GLU A 71 0.09 3.33 3.33
N THR A 72 -0.16 4.54 3.81
CA THR A 72 0.16 5.80 3.11
C THR A 72 1.63 6.19 3.22
N ALA A 73 2.38 5.73 4.22
CA ALA A 73 3.82 6.01 4.33
C ALA A 73 4.62 5.39 3.17
N ARG A 74 4.07 4.37 2.51
CA ARG A 74 4.63 3.76 1.29
C ARG A 74 4.29 4.53 0.01
N ARG A 75 3.41 5.54 0.07
CA ARG A 75 3.08 6.37 -1.10
C ARG A 75 3.99 7.58 -1.13
N LEU A 76 4.63 7.79 -2.27
CA LEU A 76 5.36 9.03 -2.54
C LEU A 76 4.38 10.19 -2.67
N THR A 77 4.71 11.32 -2.05
CA THR A 77 3.96 12.57 -2.30
C THR A 77 4.18 13.04 -3.75
N PRO A 78 3.29 13.86 -4.32
CA PRO A 78 3.51 14.45 -5.64
C PRO A 78 4.86 15.15 -5.77
N GLU A 79 5.29 15.86 -4.72
CA GLU A 79 6.56 16.58 -4.69
C GLU A 79 7.76 15.62 -4.75
N GLN A 80 7.71 14.51 -4.00
CA GLN A 80 8.74 13.47 -4.06
C GLN A 80 8.79 12.81 -5.44
N ARG A 81 7.64 12.60 -6.08
CA ARG A 81 7.60 12.04 -7.44
C ARG A 81 8.25 13.01 -8.42
N ASP A 82 7.87 14.28 -8.38
CA ASP A 82 8.43 15.32 -9.25
C ASP A 82 9.93 15.49 -9.05
N GLU A 83 10.43 15.42 -7.81
CA GLU A 83 11.86 15.47 -7.51
C GLU A 83 12.62 14.33 -8.22
N VAL A 84 12.12 13.10 -8.12
CA VAL A 84 12.72 11.93 -8.77
C VAL A 84 12.68 12.08 -10.29
N TRP A 85 11.53 12.47 -10.86
CA TRP A 85 11.40 12.68 -12.31
C TRP A 85 12.35 13.75 -12.84
N LYS A 86 12.46 14.88 -12.13
CA LYS A 86 13.38 15.97 -12.50
C LYS A 86 14.83 15.55 -12.40
N ARG A 87 15.22 14.81 -11.34
CA ARG A 87 16.60 14.34 -11.16
C ARG A 87 17.09 13.51 -12.34
N PHE A 88 16.23 12.65 -12.88
CA PHE A 88 16.59 11.80 -14.02
C PHE A 88 16.21 12.40 -15.38
N GLY A 89 15.65 13.62 -15.43
CA GLY A 89 15.23 14.26 -16.68
C GLY A 89 14.21 13.45 -17.47
N GLY A 90 13.38 12.64 -16.80
CA GLY A 90 12.45 11.71 -17.44
C GLY A 90 13.10 10.47 -18.08
N MET A 91 14.39 10.24 -17.85
CA MET A 91 15.11 9.09 -18.39
C MET A 91 15.30 7.96 -17.36
N CYS A 92 15.37 6.73 -17.84
CA CYS A 92 15.64 5.53 -17.08
C CYS A 92 17.08 5.57 -16.53
N ALA A 93 17.23 5.36 -15.23
CA ALA A 93 18.51 5.33 -14.53
C ALA A 93 19.45 4.23 -15.05
N GLU A 94 18.89 3.11 -15.53
CA GLU A 94 19.65 1.93 -15.96
C GLU A 94 20.07 1.98 -17.43
N CYS A 95 19.17 2.35 -18.34
CA CYS A 95 19.42 2.27 -19.79
C CYS A 95 19.35 3.60 -20.54
N GLY A 96 19.04 4.72 -19.87
CA GLY A 96 18.98 6.06 -20.47
C GLY A 96 17.81 6.32 -21.44
N LYS A 97 16.93 5.33 -21.67
CA LYS A 97 15.68 5.50 -22.45
C LYS A 97 14.59 6.21 -21.61
N PRO A 98 13.49 6.72 -22.19
CA PRO A 98 12.40 7.29 -21.40
C PRO A 98 11.94 6.37 -20.26
N GLY A 99 11.79 6.94 -19.07
CA GLY A 99 11.33 6.24 -17.87
C GLY A 99 9.80 6.20 -17.77
N ASP A 100 9.29 5.22 -17.05
CA ASP A 100 7.85 4.97 -16.88
C ASP A 100 7.43 5.00 -15.39
N GLU A 101 8.25 4.42 -14.52
CA GLU A 101 7.89 4.11 -13.13
C GLU A 101 9.00 4.48 -12.16
N ILE A 102 8.61 4.92 -10.95
CA ILE A 102 9.55 5.16 -9.85
C ILE A 102 9.70 3.87 -9.05
N ASP A 103 10.93 3.42 -8.89
CA ASP A 103 11.32 2.21 -8.16
C ASP A 103 12.24 2.53 -6.98
N HIS A 104 12.31 1.64 -5.99
CA HIS A 104 13.26 1.76 -4.89
C HIS A 104 14.59 1.13 -5.25
N ILE A 105 15.69 1.86 -5.09
CA ILE A 105 17.05 1.33 -5.32
C ILE A 105 17.33 0.16 -4.37
N ASN A 106 17.18 0.37 -3.05
CA ASN A 106 17.39 -0.65 -2.03
C ASN A 106 16.34 -0.57 -0.89
N GLY A 107 15.72 -1.69 -0.53
CA GLY A 107 14.70 -1.75 0.52
C GLY A 107 13.46 -0.91 0.21
N SER A 108 12.70 -0.53 1.24
CA SER A 108 11.39 0.12 1.09
C SER A 108 11.36 1.58 1.58
N SER A 109 12.50 2.25 1.66
CA SER A 109 12.58 3.63 2.14
C SER A 109 12.16 4.62 1.06
N SER A 110 11.12 5.41 1.33
CA SER A 110 10.60 6.47 0.46
C SER A 110 11.49 7.73 0.38
N ASN A 111 12.73 7.67 0.88
CA ASN A 111 13.69 8.78 0.75
C ASN A 111 13.99 9.02 -0.75
N PRO A 112 13.86 10.24 -1.28
CA PRO A 112 14.14 10.53 -2.69
C PRO A 112 15.49 10.01 -3.20
N LYS A 113 16.52 9.95 -2.33
CA LYS A 113 17.84 9.38 -2.65
C LYS A 113 17.83 7.87 -2.89
N ASN A 114 16.87 7.17 -2.33
CA ASN A 114 16.67 5.72 -2.48
C ASN A 114 15.67 5.39 -3.60
N LEU A 115 15.25 6.36 -4.40
CA LEU A 115 14.32 6.16 -5.49
C LEU A 115 15.05 6.29 -6.83
N GLN A 116 14.54 5.65 -7.87
CA GLN A 116 15.06 5.76 -9.23
C GLN A 116 13.92 5.76 -10.24
N LEU A 117 14.12 6.40 -11.39
CA LEU A 117 13.18 6.31 -12.50
C LEU A 117 13.62 5.17 -13.43
N LEU A 118 12.74 4.21 -13.68
CA LEU A 118 13.01 3.07 -14.57
C LEU A 118 12.00 3.01 -15.70
N CYS A 119 12.45 2.56 -16.87
CA CYS A 119 11.53 2.08 -17.89
C CYS A 119 11.01 0.70 -17.51
N ARG A 120 9.85 0.32 -18.05
CA ARG A 120 9.18 -0.95 -17.72
C ARG A 120 10.08 -2.18 -17.89
N LYS A 121 10.93 -2.19 -18.94
CA LYS A 121 11.85 -3.32 -19.20
C LYS A 121 12.90 -3.48 -18.11
N CYS A 122 13.52 -2.39 -17.68
CA CYS A 122 14.53 -2.42 -16.62
C CYS A 122 13.91 -2.75 -15.27
N HIS A 123 12.71 -2.21 -14.99
CA HIS A 123 11.97 -2.54 -13.78
C HIS A 123 11.63 -4.03 -13.69
N GLN A 124 11.13 -4.63 -14.78
CA GLN A 124 10.83 -6.07 -14.83
C GLN A 124 12.08 -6.92 -14.59
N GLY A 125 13.19 -6.60 -15.27
CA GLY A 125 14.45 -7.31 -15.09
C GLY A 125 14.95 -7.29 -13.65
N LYS A 126 14.73 -6.20 -12.93
CA LYS A 126 15.07 -6.07 -11.50
C LYS A 126 14.15 -6.87 -10.57
N THR A 127 12.87 -6.98 -10.90
CA THR A 127 11.90 -7.73 -10.07
C THR A 127 12.00 -9.24 -10.28
N GLU A 128 12.50 -9.68 -11.43
CA GLU A 128 12.68 -11.10 -11.79
C GLU A 128 14.03 -11.69 -11.35
N SER A 129 14.92 -10.88 -10.76
CA SER A 129 16.23 -11.30 -10.22
C SER A 129 16.21 -11.50 -8.70
#